data_AF-A0A6A5QF02-F1
#
_entry.id   AF-A0A6A5QF02-F1
#
_cell.length_a   1.000
_cell.length_b   1.000
_cell.length_c   1.000
_cell.angle_alpha   90.00
_cell.angle_beta   90.00
_cell.angle_gamma   90.00
#
_symmetry.space_group_name_H-M   'P 1'
#
loop_
_entity.id
_entity.type
_entity.pdbx_description
1 polymer ?
#
loop_
_entity_poly.entity_id
_entity_poly.type
_entity_poly.pdbx_seq_one_letter_code
_entity_poly.pdbx_strand_id
1 'polypeptide(L)' 'MSNAIPNFQMSNFLTRHTLPIPTYALPQDSRHDRECPVCHRSYTDPPSIYVHPDLPTTSPE' A
#
# COMPACT_ATOMS: atom_id res chain seq x y z
N MET A 1 24.42 6.40 -21.29
CA MET A 1 23.22 7.18 -20.88
C MET A 1 22.28 6.21 -20.19
N SER A 2 22.17 6.30 -18.87
CA SER A 2 21.31 5.42 -18.07
C SER A 2 19.85 5.87 -18.25
N ASN A 3 19.05 5.06 -18.94
CA ASN A 3 17.60 5.23 -19.09
C ASN A 3 16.85 4.93 -17.78
N ALA A 4 17.34 5.48 -16.66
CA ALA A 4 16.74 5.27 -15.37
C ALA A 4 15.48 6.14 -15.28
N ILE A 5 14.33 5.49 -15.12
CA ILE A 5 13.07 6.18 -14.85
C ILE A 5 13.22 6.88 -13.51
N PRO A 6 12.93 8.18 -13.40
CA PRO A 6 12.95 8.89 -12.13
C PRO A 6 11.96 8.28 -11.12
N ASN A 7 12.36 8.14 -9.85
CA ASN A 7 11.53 7.58 -8.78
C ASN A 7 10.15 8.25 -8.68
N PHE A 8 10.07 9.57 -8.86
CA PHE A 8 8.79 10.29 -8.78
C PHE A 8 7.79 9.87 -9.86
N GLN A 9 8.28 9.48 -11.05
CA GLN A 9 7.41 9.01 -12.15
C GLN A 9 6.87 7.62 -11.83
N MET A 10 7.71 6.73 -11.28
CA MET A 10 7.28 5.42 -10.80
C MET A 10 6.25 5.53 -9.68
N SER A 11 6.51 6.37 -8.66
CA SER A 11 5.55 6.57 -7.56
C SER A 11 4.22 7.11 -8.04
N ASN A 12 4.21 8.11 -8.92
CA ASN A 12 2.97 8.70 -9.45
C ASN A 12 2.18 7.69 -10.27
N PHE A 13 2.85 6.91 -11.12
CA PHE A 13 2.21 5.86 -11.90
C PHE A 13 1.57 4.80 -10.99
N LEU A 14 2.31 4.30 -9.99
CA LEU A 14 1.77 3.32 -9.05
C LEU A 14 0.56 3.87 -8.28
N THR A 15 0.63 5.10 -7.77
CA THR A 15 -0.51 5.72 -7.06
C THR A 15 -1.77 5.84 -7.94
N ARG A 16 -1.62 6.07 -9.24
CA ARG A 16 -2.76 6.27 -10.16
C ARG A 16 -3.29 5.00 -10.81
N HIS A 17 -2.46 3.96 -10.91
CA HIS A 17 -2.74 2.77 -11.71
C HIS A 17 -2.68 1.47 -10.92
N THR A 18 -2.51 1.52 -9.59
CA THR A 18 -2.59 0.34 -8.73
C THR A 18 -3.61 0.57 -7.62
N LEU A 19 -4.28 -0.51 -7.23
CA LEU A 19 -5.18 -0.52 -6.09
C LEU A 19 -4.36 -0.80 -4.83
N PRO A 20 -4.73 -0.17 -3.69
CA PRO A 20 -4.13 -0.54 -2.41
C PRO A 20 -4.42 -2.01 -2.11
N ILE A 21 -3.38 -2.77 -1.75
CA ILE A 21 -3.55 -4.15 -1.32
C ILE A 21 -4.01 -4.13 0.15
N PRO A 22 -5.14 -4.77 0.48
CA PRO A 22 -5.57 -4.87 1.86
C PRO A 22 -4.57 -5.70 2.69
N THR A 23 -4.32 -5.28 3.92
CA THR A 23 -3.34 -5.93 4.81
C THR A 23 -3.67 -7.40 5.10
N TYR A 24 -4.95 -7.79 5.06
CA TYR A 24 -5.38 -9.19 5.24
C TYR A 24 -5.00 -10.09 4.06
N ALA A 25 -4.74 -9.53 2.87
CA ALA A 25 -4.33 -10.28 1.69
C ALA A 25 -2.81 -10.52 1.63
N LEU A 26 -2.05 -9.95 2.57
CA LEU A 26 -0.63 -10.22 2.69
C LEU A 26 -0.41 -11.59 3.34
N PRO A 27 0.61 -12.36 2.92
CA PRO A 27 1.00 -13.57 3.61
C PRO A 27 1.27 -13.27 5.10
N GLN A 28 0.96 -14.21 5.99
CA GLN A 28 1.19 -14.04 7.42
C GLN A 28 2.12 -15.12 8.00
N ASP A 29 2.80 -15.87 7.12
CA ASP A 29 3.59 -17.04 7.46
C ASP A 29 4.88 -16.66 8.19
N SER A 30 5.41 -15.45 7.94
CA SER A 30 6.61 -14.94 8.58
C SER A 30 6.44 -13.50 9.08
N ARG A 31 7.30 -13.09 10.02
CA ARG A 31 7.37 -11.69 10.48
C ARG A 31 7.69 -10.72 9.34
N HIS A 32 8.46 -11.15 8.34
CA HIS A 32 8.85 -10.31 7.21
C HIS A 32 7.64 -9.99 6.31
N ASP A 33 6.65 -10.89 6.26
CA ASP A 33 5.43 -10.66 5.46
C ASP A 33 4.51 -9.62 6.10
N ARG A 34 4.68 -9.38 7.41
CA ARG A 34 3.94 -8.35 8.16
C ARG A 34 4.66 -7.01 8.19
N GLU A 35 5.77 -6.87 7.47
CA GLU A 35 6.60 -5.67 7.47
C GLU A 35 6.68 -5.05 6.08
N CYS A 36 6.67 -3.71 6.02
CA CYS A 36 6.89 -3.00 4.78
C CYS A 36 8.33 -3.19 4.31
N PRO A 37 8.58 -3.71 3.09
CA PRO A 37 9.94 -4.00 2.60
C PRO A 37 10.79 -2.73 2.37
N VAL A 38 10.15 -1.55 2.37
CA VAL A 38 10.84 -0.26 2.20
C VAL A 38 11.32 0.31 3.53
N CYS A 39 10.46 0.29 4.55
CA CYS A 39 10.75 0.94 5.83
C CYS A 39 10.91 -0.01 7.02
N HIS A 40 10.75 -1.32 6.80
CA HIS A 40 10.81 -2.39 7.81
C HIS A 40 9.91 -2.14 9.03
N ARG A 41 8.82 -1.39 8.83
CA ARG A 41 7.79 -1.18 9.86
C ARG A 41 6.68 -2.19 9.66
N SER A 42 6.16 -2.71 10.75
CA SER A 42 4.99 -3.58 10.72
C SER A 42 3.81 -2.84 10.07
N TYR A 43 3.08 -3.52 9.20
CA TYR A 43 1.76 -3.07 8.79
C TYR A 43 0.90 -3.06 10.05
N THR A 44 0.60 -1.87 10.56
CA THR A 44 -0.25 -1.72 11.75
C THR A 44 -1.61 -2.33 11.42
N ASP A 45 -2.02 -3.35 12.19
CA ASP A 45 -3.43 -3.68 12.32
C ASP A 45 -4.15 -2.37 12.65
N PRO A 46 -5.08 -1.90 11.81
CA PRO A 46 -5.82 -0.70 12.14
C PRO A 46 -6.46 -0.93 13.52
N PRO A 47 -6.34 0.03 14.47
CA PRO A 47 -6.99 -0.12 15.76
C PRO A 47 -8.48 -0.42 15.51
N SER A 48 -9.13 -1.21 16.37
CA SER A 48 -10.53 -1.64 16.13
C SER A 48 -11.53 -0.49 15.95
N ILE A 49 -11.12 0.74 16.30
CA ILE A 49 -11.84 2.00 16.16
C ILE A 49 -11.57 2.73 14.84
N TYR A 50 -10.74 2.17 13.95
CA TYR A 50 -10.42 2.76 12.67
C TYR A 50 -11.65 2.65 11.76
N VAL A 51 -12.39 3.74 11.68
CA VAL A 51 -13.41 3.95 10.68
C VAL A 51 -12.70 4.47 9.44
N HIS A 52 -12.72 3.70 8.34
CA HIS A 52 -12.32 4.23 7.04
C HIS A 52 -13.17 5.48 6.79
N PRO A 53 -12.58 6.66 6.53
CA PRO A 53 -13.37 7.83 6.17
C PRO A 53 -14.19 7.45 4.94
N ASP A 54 -15.51 7.58 5.04
CA ASP A 54 -16.45 7.22 3.98
C ASP A 54 -16.02 7.94 2.70
N LEU A 55 -15.40 7.20 1.78
CA LEU A 55 -15.15 7.70 0.44
C LEU A 55 -16.54 7.83 -0.21
N PRO A 56 -16.84 8.96 -0.87
CA PRO A 56 -18.09 9.09 -1.58
C PRO A 56 -18.24 7.91 -2.54
N THR A 57 -19.42 7.31 -2.56
CA THR A 57 -19.83 6.07 -3.26
C THR A 57 -19.66 6.12 -4.80
N THR A 58 -18.91 7.09 -5.32
CA THR A 58 -18.76 7.41 -6.74
C THR A 58 -17.36 7.10 -7.30
N SER A 59 -16.44 6.50 -6.54
CA SER A 59 -15.22 5.91 -7.10
C SER A 59 -15.31 4.39 -7.09
N PRO A 60 -15.35 3.74 -8.26
CA PRO A 60 -15.32 2.27 -8.33
C PRO A 60 -13.96 1.77 -7.84
N GLU A 61 -14.00 0.74 -7.00
CA GLU A 61 -12.85 -0.10 -6.63
C GLU A 61 -12.23 -0.78 -7.86
#